data_AF-A0A972BRW9-F1
#
_entry.id   AF-A0A972BRW9-F1
#
_cell.length_a   1.000
_cell.length_b   1.000
_cell.length_c   1.000
_cell.angle_alpha   90.00
_cell.angle_beta   90.00
_cell.angle_gamma   90.00
#
_symmetry.space_group_name_H-M   'P 1'
#
loop_
_entity.id
_entity.type
_entity.pdbx_description
1 polymer ?
#
loop_
_entity_poly.entity_id
_entity_poly.type
_entity_poly.pdbx_seq_one_letter_code
_entity_poly.pdbx_strand_id
1 'polypeptide(L)'
;MEVIRNWIINIITIVIVSFFAEMIIPGGSFKKYAKLVIGIVVMIALVKPVIQLSNSEQLLSKMTVEVSNYVDRTRIAERSRLLEEKQNSQIVNIYHEQLTRDIERRVNAISQTYYSQVEVNIDRDIKSSGFGSIRSINITLIPRQEEGGDNIPVVKPVKITVGSEKSGFISERAQQEMPYVKDVLTKEEEELKLKLIDQLQAIYNIPGDNIKINIKKKE
;
A
#
# COMPACT_ATOMS: atom_id res chain seq x y z
N MET A 1 -20.31 35.10 44.18
CA MET A 1 -20.71 34.41 45.42
C MET A 1 -21.36 33.05 45.16
N GLU A 2 -22.25 32.92 44.15
CA GLU A 2 -22.90 31.64 43.81
C GLU A 2 -21.93 30.54 43.36
N VAL A 3 -20.89 30.88 42.59
CA VAL A 3 -19.87 29.90 42.13
C VAL A 3 -19.15 29.24 43.30
N ILE A 4 -18.74 30.03 44.30
CA ILE A 4 -18.07 29.53 45.52
C ILE A 4 -19.06 28.70 46.36
N ARG A 5 -20.31 29.17 46.50
CA ARG A 5 -21.36 28.44 47.21
C ARG A 5 -21.63 27.06 46.59
N ASN A 6 -21.83 27.01 45.27
CA ASN A 6 -22.10 25.76 44.57
C ASN A 6 -20.88 24.84 44.59
N TRP A 7 -19.67 25.39 44.51
CA TRP A 7 -18.44 24.61 44.65
C TRP A 7 -18.31 23.96 46.03
N ILE A 8 -18.56 24.71 47.12
CA ILE A 8 -18.55 24.18 48.48
C ILE A 8 -19.61 23.08 48.64
N ILE A 9 -20.83 23.30 48.14
CA ILE A 9 -21.91 22.29 48.15
C ILE A 9 -21.48 21.03 47.39
N ASN A 10 -20.81 21.17 46.25
CA ASN A 10 -20.29 20.04 45.47
C ASN A 10 -19.22 19.26 46.23
N ILE A 11 -18.27 19.92 46.91
CA ILE A 11 -17.28 19.22 47.74
C ILE A 11 -17.96 18.48 48.87
N ILE A 12 -18.86 19.13 49.60
CA ILE A 12 -19.59 18.51 50.71
C ILE A 12 -20.32 17.27 50.20
N THR A 13 -20.96 17.35 49.04
CA THR A 13 -21.65 16.22 48.40
C THR A 13 -20.67 15.07 48.08
N ILE A 14 -19.53 15.36 47.46
CA ILE A 14 -18.51 14.34 47.13
C ILE A 14 -17.96 13.69 48.40
N VAL A 15 -17.70 14.47 49.45
CA VAL A 15 -17.20 13.99 50.74
C VAL A 15 -18.22 13.07 51.43
N ILE A 16 -19.50 13.45 51.42
CA ILE A 16 -20.60 12.61 51.94
C ILE A 16 -20.68 11.29 51.16
N VAL A 17 -20.68 11.33 49.83
CA VAL A 17 -20.71 10.12 48.98
C VAL A 17 -19.47 9.25 49.22
N SER A 18 -18.31 9.87 49.40
CA SER A 18 -17.05 9.21 49.74
C SER A 18 -17.15 8.43 51.05
N PHE A 19 -17.80 8.96 52.10
CA PHE A 19 -18.01 8.23 53.34
C PHE A 19 -18.86 6.97 53.15
N PHE A 20 -19.94 7.07 52.36
CA PHE A 20 -20.73 5.88 52.01
C PHE A 20 -19.92 4.88 51.19
N ALA A 21 -19.14 5.34 50.22
CA ALA A 21 -18.26 4.48 49.43
C ALA A 21 -17.23 3.75 50.30
N GLU A 22 -16.63 4.43 51.28
CA GLU A 22 -15.68 3.83 52.21
C GLU A 22 -16.33 2.75 53.10
N MET A 23 -17.60 2.90 53.43
CA MET A 23 -18.36 1.93 54.24
C MET A 23 -18.72 0.67 53.45
N ILE A 24 -18.97 0.80 52.15
CA ILE A 24 -19.26 -0.32 51.25
C ILE A 24 -18.01 -1.18 51.02
N ILE A 25 -16.82 -0.57 51.08
CA ILE A 25 -15.56 -1.29 50.84
C ILE A 25 -15.21 -2.15 52.07
N PRO A 26 -15.10 -3.48 51.91
CA PRO A 26 -14.74 -4.38 53.00
C PRO A 26 -13.32 -4.06 53.52
N GLY A 27 -13.07 -4.37 54.79
CA GLY A 27 -11.77 -4.14 55.43
C GLY A 27 -10.61 -4.85 54.75
N GLY A 28 -9.36 -4.47 55.09
CA GLY A 28 -8.15 -5.10 54.58
C GLY A 28 -7.27 -4.17 53.73
N SER A 29 -6.43 -4.76 52.88
CA SER A 29 -5.49 -4.02 52.01
C SER A 29 -6.21 -3.17 50.96
N PHE A 30 -7.31 -3.68 50.39
CA PHE A 30 -8.10 -2.97 49.38
C PHE A 30 -8.70 -1.64 49.90
N LYS A 31 -9.13 -1.60 51.17
CA LYS A 31 -9.61 -0.37 51.82
C LYS A 31 -8.55 0.73 51.85
N LYS A 32 -7.26 0.39 51.97
CA LYS A 32 -6.15 1.37 51.95
C LYS A 32 -6.00 2.03 50.57
N TYR A 33 -6.06 1.23 49.50
CA TYR A 33 -5.97 1.74 48.14
C TYR A 33 -7.20 2.54 47.75
N ALA A 34 -8.39 2.08 48.13
CA ALA A 34 -9.62 2.81 47.84
C ALA A 34 -9.69 4.16 48.58
N LYS A 35 -9.25 4.22 49.85
CA LYS A 35 -9.08 5.50 50.58
C LYS A 35 -8.14 6.46 49.87
N LEU A 36 -7.04 5.95 49.31
CA LEU A 36 -6.09 6.77 48.55
C LEU A 36 -6.73 7.36 47.29
N VAL A 37 -7.44 6.54 46.50
CA VAL A 37 -8.14 6.99 45.29
C VAL A 37 -9.23 8.00 45.64
N ILE A 38 -10.03 7.73 46.67
CA ILE A 38 -11.05 8.65 47.19
C ILE A 38 -10.42 9.99 47.60
N GLY A 39 -9.29 9.96 48.31
CA GLY A 39 -8.54 11.15 48.68
C GLY A 39 -8.06 11.96 47.48
N ILE A 40 -7.57 11.30 46.42
CA ILE A 40 -7.18 11.95 45.15
C ILE A 40 -8.38 12.60 44.48
N VAL A 41 -9.54 11.93 44.44
CA VAL A 41 -10.78 12.51 43.87
C VAL A 41 -11.21 13.77 44.61
N VAL A 42 -11.18 13.75 45.94
CA VAL A 42 -11.48 14.92 46.78
C VAL A 42 -10.45 16.04 46.55
N MET A 43 -9.16 15.69 46.46
CA MET A 43 -8.08 16.64 46.18
C MET A 43 -8.27 17.32 44.82
N ILE A 44 -8.64 16.59 43.77
CA ILE A 44 -8.94 17.15 42.44
C ILE A 44 -10.13 18.12 42.53
N ALA A 45 -11.19 17.77 43.27
CA ALA A 45 -12.35 18.63 43.48
C ALA A 45 -12.00 19.94 44.22
N LEU A 46 -10.98 19.91 45.09
CA LEU A 46 -10.45 21.08 45.80
C LEU A 46 -9.55 21.96 44.91
N VAL A 47 -8.80 21.38 43.96
CA VAL A 47 -7.83 22.13 43.14
C VAL A 47 -8.50 22.96 42.04
N LYS A 48 -9.61 22.48 41.45
CA LYS A 48 -10.38 23.20 40.40
C LYS A 48 -10.65 24.69 40.68
N PRO A 49 -11.25 25.10 41.81
CA PRO A 49 -11.50 26.51 42.13
C PRO A 49 -10.22 27.33 42.33
N VAL A 50 -9.14 26.73 42.86
CA VAL A 50 -7.86 27.42 43.10
C VAL A 50 -7.27 27.84 41.76
N ILE A 51 -7.41 26.95 40.78
CA ILE A 51 -7.08 27.20 39.39
C ILE A 51 -7.98 28.28 38.75
N GLN A 52 -9.28 28.29 39.06
CA GLN A 52 -10.24 29.28 38.52
C GLN A 52 -10.09 30.67 39.15
N LEU A 53 -9.71 30.73 40.42
CA LEU A 53 -9.51 31.98 41.18
C LEU A 53 -8.14 32.60 40.91
N SER A 54 -7.14 31.77 40.59
CA SER A 54 -5.91 32.22 39.96
C SER A 54 -6.23 32.54 38.50
N ASN A 55 -5.79 33.66 37.92
CA ASN A 55 -5.92 33.95 36.46
C ASN A 55 -5.17 32.93 35.55
N SER A 56 -4.86 31.75 36.07
CA SER A 56 -4.21 30.61 35.46
C SER A 56 -5.08 29.86 34.45
N GLU A 57 -6.38 30.16 34.31
CA GLU A 57 -7.18 29.60 33.21
C GLU A 57 -6.58 29.91 31.84
N GLN A 58 -6.00 31.11 31.66
CA GLN A 58 -5.30 31.48 30.43
C GLN A 58 -3.99 30.71 30.22
N LEU A 59 -3.31 30.32 31.31
CA LEU A 59 -2.08 29.52 31.24
C LEU A 59 -2.38 28.04 30.98
N LEU A 60 -3.43 27.50 31.59
CA LEU A 60 -3.85 26.11 31.38
C LEU A 60 -4.47 25.88 30.02
N SER A 61 -5.25 26.84 29.50
CA SER A 61 -5.76 26.79 28.13
C SER A 61 -4.62 26.82 27.11
N LYS A 62 -3.61 27.69 27.31
CA LYS A 62 -2.39 27.70 26.48
C LYS A 62 -1.63 26.36 26.55
N MET A 63 -1.44 25.81 27.74
CA MET A 63 -0.77 24.51 27.92
C MET A 63 -1.57 23.36 27.27
N THR A 64 -2.90 23.38 27.36
CA THR A 64 -3.77 22.38 26.71
C THR A 64 -3.65 22.46 25.19
N VAL A 65 -3.60 23.67 24.63
CA VAL A 65 -3.40 23.91 23.19
C VAL A 65 -1.99 23.49 22.74
N GLU A 66 -0.96 23.71 23.55
CA GLU A 66 0.40 23.24 23.22
C GLU A 66 0.50 21.71 23.20
N VAL A 67 -0.13 21.03 24.16
CA VAL A 67 -0.18 19.56 24.20
C VAL A 67 -0.99 19.00 23.02
N SER A 68 -2.12 19.61 22.67
CA SER A 68 -2.89 19.20 21.49
C SER A 68 -2.10 19.40 20.19
N ASN A 69 -1.41 20.53 20.06
CA ASN A 69 -0.56 20.83 18.91
C ASN A 69 0.60 19.84 18.76
N TYR A 70 1.18 19.36 19.87
CA TYR A 70 2.22 18.34 19.82
C TYR A 70 1.67 16.99 19.31
N VAL A 71 0.52 16.55 19.83
CA VAL A 71 -0.15 15.32 19.40
C VAL A 71 -0.60 15.40 17.93
N ASP A 72 -1.06 16.58 17.50
CA ASP A 72 -1.47 16.81 16.11
C ASP A 72 -0.28 16.81 15.15
N ARG A 73 0.88 17.35 15.52
CA ARG A 73 2.08 17.33 14.66
C ARG A 73 2.52 15.92 14.30
N THR A 74 2.56 15.00 15.26
CA THR A 74 2.95 13.60 15.02
C THR A 74 1.93 12.90 14.12
N ARG A 75 0.63 13.17 14.34
CA ARG A 75 -0.45 12.63 13.50
C ARG A 75 -0.44 13.18 12.09
N ILE A 76 -0.11 14.46 11.93
CA ILE A 76 0.02 15.13 10.63
C ILE A 76 1.21 14.53 9.87
N ALA A 77 2.37 14.37 10.52
CA ALA A 77 3.56 13.79 9.88
C ALA A 77 3.31 12.38 9.35
N GLU A 78 2.68 11.50 10.14
CA GLU A 78 2.33 10.15 9.70
C GLU A 78 1.31 10.15 8.56
N ARG A 79 0.29 11.01 8.62
CA ARG A 79 -0.69 11.14 7.52
C ARG A 79 -0.04 11.66 6.24
N SER A 80 0.88 12.62 6.35
CA SER A 80 1.64 13.13 5.22
C SER A 80 2.49 12.04 4.57
N ARG A 81 3.18 11.22 5.37
CA ARG A 81 3.98 10.10 4.87
C ARG A 81 3.14 9.07 4.12
N LEU A 82 2.00 8.66 4.70
CA LEU A 82 1.07 7.73 4.04
C LEU A 82 0.48 8.31 2.74
N LEU A 83 0.20 9.61 2.72
CA LEU A 83 -0.29 10.29 1.53
C LEU A 83 0.79 10.35 0.43
N GLU A 84 2.04 10.64 0.80
CA GLU A 84 3.19 10.65 -0.11
C GLU A 84 3.44 9.26 -0.71
N GLU A 85 3.45 8.20 0.12
CA GLU A 85 3.56 6.81 -0.34
C GLU A 85 2.44 6.46 -1.34
N LYS A 86 1.20 6.90 -1.06
CA LYS A 86 0.06 6.70 -1.96
C LYS A 86 0.23 7.44 -3.28
N GLN A 87 0.56 8.72 -3.25
CA GLN A 87 0.79 9.53 -4.46
C GLN A 87 1.90 8.93 -5.33
N ASN A 88 3.00 8.54 -4.70
CA ASN A 88 4.13 7.88 -5.34
C ASN A 88 3.72 6.60 -6.06
N SER A 89 2.96 5.71 -5.40
CA SER A 89 2.46 4.48 -6.05
C SER A 89 1.51 4.78 -7.22
N GLN A 90 0.69 5.83 -7.14
CA GLN A 90 -0.19 6.24 -8.23
C GLN A 90 0.59 6.74 -9.44
N ILE A 91 1.62 7.56 -9.23
CA ILE A 91 2.50 8.05 -10.31
C ILE A 91 3.15 6.87 -11.04
N VAL A 92 3.70 5.91 -10.29
CA VAL A 92 4.32 4.71 -10.86
C VAL A 92 3.35 3.89 -11.68
N ASN A 93 2.12 3.71 -11.20
CA ASN A 93 1.10 2.95 -11.91
C ASN A 93 0.66 3.65 -13.20
N ILE A 94 0.43 4.96 -13.16
CA ILE A 94 0.06 5.74 -14.35
C ILE A 94 1.18 5.67 -15.39
N TYR A 95 2.44 5.82 -14.95
CA TYR A 95 3.61 5.67 -15.83
C TYR A 95 3.68 4.27 -16.45
N HIS A 96 3.57 3.23 -15.63
CA HIS A 96 3.58 1.82 -16.08
C HIS A 96 2.50 1.54 -17.12
N GLU A 97 1.28 2.00 -16.88
CA GLU A 97 0.18 1.84 -17.81
C GLU A 97 0.38 2.61 -19.11
N GLN A 98 0.84 3.87 -19.04
CA GLN A 98 1.11 4.67 -20.24
C GLN A 98 2.21 4.05 -21.09
N LEU A 99 3.27 3.57 -20.45
CA LEU A 99 4.37 2.88 -21.10
C LEU A 99 3.89 1.59 -21.77
N THR A 100 3.11 0.77 -21.06
CA THR A 100 2.55 -0.48 -21.60
C THR A 100 1.68 -0.19 -22.82
N ARG A 101 0.77 0.79 -22.72
CA ARG A 101 -0.07 1.22 -23.86
C ARG A 101 0.75 1.74 -25.03
N ASP A 102 1.83 2.47 -24.79
CA ASP A 102 2.68 2.98 -25.87
C ASP A 102 3.38 1.84 -26.62
N ILE A 103 3.93 0.87 -25.88
CA ILE A 103 4.56 -0.32 -26.45
C ILE A 103 3.52 -1.16 -27.21
N GLU A 104 2.35 -1.41 -26.64
CA GLU A 104 1.26 -2.13 -27.32
C GLU A 104 0.87 -1.48 -28.64
N ARG A 105 0.72 -0.14 -28.68
CA ARG A 105 0.38 0.56 -29.93
C ARG A 105 1.46 0.38 -30.99
N ARG A 106 2.75 0.45 -30.60
CA ARG A 106 3.87 0.28 -31.53
C ARG A 106 3.97 -1.15 -32.05
N VAL A 107 3.85 -2.13 -31.15
CA VAL A 107 3.87 -3.54 -31.52
C VAL A 107 2.73 -3.84 -32.49
N ASN A 108 1.50 -3.45 -32.15
CA ASN A 108 0.33 -3.66 -33.02
C ASN A 108 0.44 -2.92 -34.37
N ALA A 109 1.10 -1.77 -34.44
CA ALA A 109 1.32 -1.06 -35.71
C ALA A 109 2.26 -1.83 -36.65
N ILE A 110 3.21 -2.58 -36.09
CA ILE A 110 4.18 -3.39 -36.84
C ILE A 110 3.59 -4.77 -37.15
N SER A 111 2.87 -5.37 -36.20
CA SER A 111 2.24 -6.70 -36.31
C SER A 111 0.76 -6.60 -36.70
N GLN A 112 0.44 -6.01 -37.86
CA GLN A 112 -0.95 -5.78 -38.29
C GLN A 112 -1.82 -7.05 -38.35
N THR A 113 -1.19 -8.22 -38.53
CA THR A 113 -1.82 -9.55 -38.62
C THR A 113 -2.02 -10.23 -37.26
N TYR A 114 -1.51 -9.67 -36.16
CA TYR A 114 -1.51 -10.28 -34.83
C TYR A 114 -2.04 -9.31 -33.76
N TYR A 115 -2.82 -9.83 -32.80
CA TYR A 115 -3.08 -9.17 -31.53
C TYR A 115 -1.88 -9.33 -30.60
N SER A 116 -1.33 -8.22 -30.08
CA SER A 116 -0.22 -8.27 -29.12
C SER A 116 -0.70 -8.15 -27.68
N GLN A 117 -0.35 -9.10 -26.84
CA GLN A 117 -0.39 -8.95 -25.39
C GLN A 117 1.01 -8.58 -24.89
N VAL A 118 1.15 -7.40 -24.26
CA VAL A 118 2.44 -6.89 -23.80
C VAL A 118 2.44 -6.83 -22.27
N GLU A 119 3.47 -7.39 -21.66
CA GLU A 119 3.75 -7.28 -20.24
C GLU A 119 5.09 -6.59 -20.02
N VAL A 120 5.06 -5.43 -19.38
CA VAL A 120 6.25 -4.62 -19.10
C VAL A 120 6.58 -4.72 -17.62
N ASN A 121 7.81 -5.08 -17.27
CA ASN A 121 8.32 -5.02 -15.91
C ASN A 121 9.27 -3.82 -15.77
N ILE A 122 8.97 -2.94 -14.82
CA ILE A 122 9.76 -1.75 -14.49
C ILE A 122 10.27 -1.81 -13.06
N ASP A 123 11.32 -1.06 -12.77
CA ASP A 123 11.70 -0.77 -11.39
C ASP A 123 10.70 0.20 -10.76
N ARG A 124 9.94 -0.30 -9.78
CA ARG A 124 8.90 0.46 -9.06
C ARG A 124 9.41 1.09 -7.77
N ASP A 125 10.66 0.81 -7.37
CA ASP A 125 11.23 1.36 -6.13
C ASP A 125 11.79 2.76 -6.36
N ILE A 126 11.13 3.77 -5.78
CA ILE A 126 11.54 5.19 -5.86
C ILE A 126 12.91 5.45 -5.24
N LYS A 127 13.35 4.59 -4.32
CA LYS A 127 14.67 4.71 -3.68
C LYS A 127 15.78 4.04 -4.50
N SER A 128 15.41 3.25 -5.51
CA SER A 128 16.37 2.64 -6.43
C SER A 128 16.95 3.71 -7.35
N SER A 129 18.26 3.66 -7.59
CA SER A 129 18.91 4.48 -8.62
C SER A 129 18.38 4.18 -10.03
N GLY A 130 17.74 3.02 -10.22
CA GLY A 130 17.13 2.58 -11.47
C GLY A 130 15.62 2.84 -11.56
N PHE A 131 15.02 3.63 -10.66
CA PHE A 131 13.58 3.90 -10.65
C PHE A 131 13.03 4.26 -12.04
N GLY A 132 11.94 3.61 -12.45
CA GLY A 132 11.30 3.81 -13.75
C GLY A 132 11.97 3.09 -14.92
N SER A 133 13.14 2.47 -14.71
CA SER A 133 13.83 1.73 -15.78
C SER A 133 13.11 0.43 -16.12
N ILE A 134 13.06 0.09 -17.41
CA ILE A 134 12.45 -1.14 -17.89
C ILE A 134 13.41 -2.31 -17.66
N ARG A 135 12.97 -3.30 -16.87
CA ARG A 135 13.73 -4.52 -16.58
C ARG A 135 13.52 -5.58 -17.65
N SER A 136 12.29 -5.75 -18.13
CA SER A 136 11.97 -6.69 -19.21
C SER A 136 10.66 -6.37 -19.90
N ILE A 137 10.55 -6.75 -21.17
CA ILE A 137 9.29 -6.71 -21.93
C ILE A 137 9.00 -8.13 -22.43
N ASN A 138 7.82 -8.66 -22.12
CA ASN A 138 7.32 -9.89 -22.69
C ASN A 138 6.18 -9.56 -23.67
N ILE A 139 6.28 -10.04 -24.90
CA ILE A 139 5.29 -9.82 -25.96
C ILE A 139 4.80 -11.18 -26.43
N THR A 140 3.48 -11.38 -26.39
CA THR A 140 2.82 -12.54 -26.98
C THR A 140 2.01 -12.08 -28.19
N LEU A 141 2.34 -12.57 -29.37
CA LEU A 141 1.62 -12.31 -30.61
C LEU A 141 0.63 -13.45 -30.88
N ILE A 142 -0.64 -13.11 -31.07
CA ILE A 142 -1.75 -14.04 -31.31
C ILE A 142 -2.34 -13.70 -32.69
N PRO A 143 -2.45 -14.63 -33.65
CA PRO A 143 -2.95 -14.33 -34.99
C PRO A 143 -4.38 -13.80 -34.91
N ARG A 144 -4.64 -12.69 -35.60
CA ARG A 144 -5.96 -12.07 -35.65
C ARG A 144 -6.86 -12.95 -36.51
N GLN A 145 -7.83 -13.63 -35.90
CA GLN A 145 -8.88 -14.29 -36.66
C GLN A 145 -9.80 -13.21 -37.24
N GLU A 146 -10.11 -13.30 -38.53
CA GLU A 146 -11.23 -12.58 -39.12
C GLU A 146 -12.52 -13.15 -38.50
N GLU A 147 -13.04 -12.54 -37.45
CA GLU A 147 -14.32 -12.93 -36.87
C GLU A 147 -15.46 -12.36 -37.73
N GLY A 148 -16.11 -13.24 -38.48
CA GLY A 148 -17.56 -13.25 -38.46
C GLY A 148 -18.05 -13.77 -37.11
N GLY A 149 -18.57 -12.87 -36.28
CA GLY A 149 -19.54 -13.19 -35.22
C GLY A 149 -19.01 -13.44 -33.81
N ASP A 150 -19.02 -12.37 -33.00
CA ASP A 150 -19.36 -12.30 -31.57
C ASP A 150 -18.97 -13.49 -30.68
N ASN A 151 -17.80 -13.43 -30.02
CA ASN A 151 -17.59 -14.00 -28.68
C ASN A 151 -16.25 -13.53 -28.08
N ILE A 152 -16.27 -12.41 -27.35
CA ILE A 152 -15.13 -11.95 -26.54
C ILE A 152 -15.01 -12.88 -25.32
N PRO A 153 -13.92 -13.66 -25.14
CA PRO A 153 -13.77 -14.47 -23.93
C PRO A 153 -13.41 -13.56 -22.74
N VAL A 154 -14.25 -13.60 -21.72
CA VAL A 154 -14.12 -12.89 -20.45
C VAL A 154 -12.78 -13.20 -19.77
N VAL A 155 -11.99 -12.16 -19.53
CA VAL A 155 -10.72 -12.21 -18.79
C VAL A 155 -11.00 -12.61 -17.34
N LYS A 156 -10.52 -13.77 -16.91
CA LYS A 156 -10.55 -14.17 -15.50
C LYS A 156 -9.44 -13.43 -14.75
N PRO A 157 -9.72 -12.85 -13.55
CA PRO A 157 -8.69 -12.16 -12.78
C PRO A 157 -7.61 -13.14 -12.33
N VAL A 158 -6.35 -12.82 -12.63
CA VAL A 158 -5.18 -13.61 -12.20
C VAL A 158 -4.95 -13.36 -10.70
N LYS A 159 -5.05 -14.44 -9.91
CA LYS A 159 -4.62 -14.47 -8.50
C LYS A 159 -3.10 -14.35 -8.43
N ILE A 160 -2.61 -13.31 -7.76
CA ILE A 160 -1.20 -13.16 -7.43
C ILE A 160 -0.93 -13.93 -6.13
N THR A 161 -0.38 -15.13 -6.24
CA THR A 161 0.18 -15.86 -5.09
C THR A 161 1.63 -15.45 -4.92
N VAL A 162 1.91 -14.68 -3.87
CA VAL A 162 3.28 -14.36 -3.41
C VAL A 162 3.78 -15.56 -2.61
N GLY A 163 4.86 -16.20 -3.08
CA GLY A 163 5.47 -17.37 -2.45
C GLY A 163 6.99 -17.33 -2.48
N SER A 164 7.58 -17.49 -1.31
CA SER A 164 8.99 -17.48 -0.93
C SER A 164 9.81 -18.70 -1.38
N GLU A 165 11.12 -18.48 -1.48
CA GLU A 165 12.30 -19.37 -1.63
C GLU A 165 12.16 -20.89 -1.37
N LYS A 166 12.79 -21.74 -2.22
CA LYS A 166 14.08 -22.45 -1.95
C LYS A 166 14.42 -23.55 -2.98
N SER A 167 15.73 -23.72 -3.16
CA SER A 167 16.55 -24.66 -3.95
C SER A 167 16.19 -26.16 -4.01
N GLY A 168 16.65 -26.83 -5.08
CA GLY A 168 16.96 -28.27 -5.11
C GLY A 168 17.33 -28.82 -6.51
N PHE A 169 18.61 -29.11 -6.74
CA PHE A 169 19.14 -29.88 -7.88
C PHE A 169 19.01 -31.40 -7.65
N ILE A 170 18.82 -32.20 -8.73
CA ILE A 170 19.68 -33.31 -9.23
C ILE A 170 18.95 -34.07 -10.38
N SER A 171 19.63 -34.11 -11.55
CA SER A 171 19.86 -35.15 -12.61
C SER A 171 19.08 -36.49 -12.58
N GLU A 172 18.91 -37.34 -13.60
CA GLU A 172 19.24 -37.45 -15.05
C GLU A 172 18.64 -38.81 -15.54
N ARG A 173 18.34 -38.93 -16.85
CA ARG A 173 18.10 -40.16 -17.67
C ARG A 173 16.80 -40.96 -17.43
N ALA A 174 16.07 -41.49 -18.43
CA ALA A 174 16.33 -41.70 -19.86
C ALA A 174 15.02 -41.70 -20.68
N GLN A 175 15.07 -40.99 -21.82
CA GLN A 175 14.64 -41.39 -23.17
C GLN A 175 13.36 -42.23 -23.35
N GLN A 176 12.33 -41.58 -23.89
CA GLN A 176 11.56 -42.11 -25.02
C GLN A 176 11.36 -40.99 -26.05
N GLU A 177 11.94 -41.19 -27.23
CA GLU A 177 11.94 -40.27 -28.37
C GLU A 177 10.66 -40.44 -29.21
N MET A 178 10.04 -39.31 -29.54
CA MET A 178 9.59 -38.87 -30.88
C MET A 178 8.29 -38.03 -30.81
N PRO A 179 8.05 -37.04 -31.69
CA PRO A 179 8.95 -36.42 -32.67
C PRO A 179 9.13 -34.90 -32.43
N TYR A 180 10.36 -34.46 -32.64
CA TYR A 180 10.76 -33.05 -32.70
C TYR A 180 10.14 -32.42 -33.96
N VAL A 181 8.92 -31.86 -33.87
CA VAL A 181 8.46 -30.91 -34.90
C VAL A 181 9.21 -29.62 -34.62
N LYS A 182 10.32 -29.46 -35.33
CA LYS A 182 11.04 -28.21 -35.49
C LYS A 182 10.02 -27.23 -36.07
N ASP A 183 9.36 -26.48 -35.19
CA ASP A 183 8.43 -25.43 -35.56
C ASP A 183 9.26 -24.28 -36.10
N VAL A 184 9.74 -24.45 -37.33
CA VAL A 184 10.48 -23.44 -38.08
C VAL A 184 9.53 -22.25 -38.18
N LEU A 185 9.88 -21.15 -37.51
CA LEU A 185 9.28 -19.84 -37.79
C LEU A 185 9.47 -19.59 -39.28
N THR A 186 8.44 -19.12 -39.98
CA THR A 186 8.62 -18.67 -41.36
C THR A 186 9.63 -17.51 -41.37
N LYS A 187 10.40 -17.35 -42.45
CA LYS A 187 11.42 -16.27 -42.57
C LYS A 187 10.83 -14.88 -42.26
N GLU A 188 9.55 -14.69 -42.55
CA GLU A 188 8.77 -13.49 -42.24
C GLU A 188 8.54 -13.28 -40.73
N GLU A 189 8.31 -14.35 -39.96
CA GLU A 189 8.14 -14.30 -38.50
C GLU A 189 9.46 -14.02 -37.77
N GLU A 190 10.58 -14.54 -38.27
CA GLU A 190 11.92 -14.21 -37.76
C GLU A 190 12.29 -12.75 -38.07
N GLU A 191 12.02 -12.27 -39.29
CA GLU A 191 12.26 -10.88 -39.68
C GLU A 191 11.42 -9.89 -38.86
N LEU A 192 10.14 -10.22 -38.61
CA LEU A 192 9.25 -9.45 -37.75
C LEU A 192 9.77 -9.38 -36.30
N LYS A 193 10.25 -10.51 -35.76
CA LYS A 193 10.82 -10.58 -34.41
C LYS A 193 12.08 -9.71 -34.29
N LEU A 194 13.00 -9.80 -35.25
CA LEU A 194 14.22 -8.98 -35.28
C LEU A 194 13.89 -7.49 -35.36
N LYS A 195 12.93 -7.10 -36.21
CA LYS A 195 12.51 -5.70 -36.37
C LYS A 195 11.88 -5.13 -35.09
N LEU A 196 11.07 -5.93 -34.38
CA LEU A 196 10.49 -5.54 -33.10
C LEU A 196 11.55 -5.35 -32.02
N ILE A 197 12.52 -6.26 -31.94
CA ILE A 197 13.62 -6.15 -30.98
C ILE A 197 14.43 -4.88 -31.25
N ASP A 198 14.89 -4.66 -32.49
CA ASP A 198 15.72 -3.51 -32.85
C ASP A 198 15.05 -2.16 -32.52
N GLN A 199 13.77 -1.99 -32.86
CA GLN A 199 13.05 -0.75 -32.55
C GLN A 199 12.82 -0.54 -31.05
N LEU A 200 12.51 -1.60 -30.31
CA LEU A 200 12.30 -1.50 -28.86
C LEU A 200 13.62 -1.23 -28.12
N GLN A 201 14.73 -1.80 -28.58
CA GLN A 201 16.05 -1.47 -28.07
C GLN A 201 16.42 0.00 -28.34
N ALA A 202 16.21 0.48 -29.56
CA ALA A 202 16.57 1.85 -29.94
C ALA A 202 15.75 2.92 -29.21
N ILE A 203 14.45 2.70 -29.00
CA ILE A 203 13.54 3.69 -28.39
C ILE A 203 13.62 3.68 -26.87
N TYR A 204 13.67 2.50 -26.26
CA TYR A 204 13.54 2.36 -24.81
C TYR A 204 14.88 2.03 -24.13
N ASN A 205 15.98 1.94 -24.89
CA ASN A 205 17.33 1.68 -24.41
C ASN A 205 17.42 0.44 -23.49
N ILE A 206 16.76 -0.64 -23.90
CA ILE A 206 16.68 -1.91 -23.17
C ILE A 206 17.57 -2.94 -23.86
N PRO A 207 18.34 -3.77 -23.13
CA PRO A 207 19.06 -4.89 -23.73
C PRO A 207 18.11 -5.85 -24.45
N GLY A 208 18.47 -6.33 -25.64
CA GLY A 208 17.65 -7.24 -26.44
C GLY A 208 17.37 -8.57 -25.73
N ASP A 209 18.29 -9.01 -24.87
CA ASP A 209 18.14 -10.19 -24.01
C ASP A 209 16.97 -10.08 -23.02
N ASN A 210 16.54 -8.85 -22.72
CA ASN A 210 15.42 -8.56 -21.82
C ASN A 210 14.08 -8.44 -22.56
N ILE A 211 14.07 -8.65 -23.88
CA ILE A 211 12.87 -8.62 -24.73
C ILE A 211 12.55 -10.04 -25.18
N LYS A 212 11.46 -10.60 -24.65
CA LYS A 212 10.99 -11.94 -25.01
C LYS A 212 9.75 -11.84 -25.87
N ILE A 213 9.84 -12.35 -27.11
CA ILE A 213 8.73 -12.38 -28.06
C ILE A 213 8.33 -13.83 -28.32
N ASN A 214 7.07 -14.17 -28.07
CA ASN A 214 6.48 -15.46 -28.36
C ASN A 214 5.33 -15.31 -29.37
N ILE A 215 5.33 -16.11 -30.44
CA ILE A 215 4.32 -16.10 -31.50
C ILE A 215 3.53 -17.40 -31.40
N LYS A 216 2.22 -17.32 -31.15
CA LYS A 216 1.35 -18.50 -31.17
C LYS A 216 0.95 -18.82 -32.61
N LYS A 217 1.13 -20.05 -33.06
CA LYS A 217 0.63 -20.49 -34.38
C LYS A 217 -0.89 -20.68 -34.37
N LYS A 218 -1.50 -20.46 -35.54
CA LYS A 218 -2.89 -20.79 -35.83
C LYS A 218 -2.98 -22.30 -35.97
N GLU A 219 -3.74 -22.98 -35.10
CA GLU A 219 -4.17 -24.37 -35.33
C GLU A 219 -5.11 -24.45 -36.53
#